data_AF-A0A4U0X733-F1
#
_entry.id   AF-A0A4U0X733-F1
#
_cell.length_a   1.000
_cell.length_b   1.000
_cell.length_c   1.000
_cell.angle_alpha   90.00
_cell.angle_beta   90.00
_cell.angle_gamma   90.00
#
_symmetry.space_group_name_H-M   'P 1'
#
loop_
_entity.id
_entity.type
_entity.pdbx_description
1 polymer ?
#
loop_
_entity_poly.entity_id
_entity_poly.type
_entity_poly.pdbx_seq_one_letter_code
_entity_poly.pdbx_strand_id
1 'polypeptide(L)'
;MEVPTAKSLGNIYPEDAVESQTKRWNSLISKFKEDYGKLPDFISRSPGRVNIIGEHIDYCLYEVLPMAITADVLLAVSVHPQESGPSTVRLVNVNPQKFESRNFDLPDTGDVHIDPSTLEWTNYFKSGLSGATELLRRKRKDFQQSVGMDIQADGTVPSGGGLSSSAAFVCASALASMKANGVDKVDKKELVEVAITSERAVGVNSGGMDQSASVFPVQGSALYVSFVPELSAENIAFPEMKSPLVFVIAQSFVAADKHVTAPVCYNLRVVEVTLAALVLAKILRLKTLPPDAGPLGVSLRGFHDAYFQEIEGVKNNHTVSKADFQDQLQSLVEKVDQYLPQEEGYTRQQLSEILGMSIDEMEQKYMTKFPIRAERFKLRQRAMHVFSEAIR
;
A
#
# COMPACT_ATOMS: atom_id res chain seq x y z
N MET A 1 3.79 18.21 2.54
CA MET A 1 3.77 18.12 4.02
C MET A 1 4.95 17.25 4.43
N GLU A 2 5.86 17.72 5.29
CA GLU A 2 7.08 16.96 5.61
C GLU A 2 6.81 15.83 6.62
N VAL A 3 7.57 14.74 6.53
CA VAL A 3 7.62 13.69 7.56
C VAL A 3 8.29 14.28 8.81
N PRO A 4 7.68 14.17 10.01
CA PRO A 4 8.21 14.82 11.20
C PRO A 4 9.43 14.10 11.79
N THR A 5 10.37 14.88 12.33
CA THR A 5 11.46 14.37 13.19
C THR A 5 11.06 14.52 14.65
N ALA A 6 10.84 13.39 15.34
CA ALA A 6 10.53 13.39 16.77
C ALA A 6 11.80 13.30 17.62
N LYS A 7 11.85 14.08 18.71
CA LYS A 7 12.95 14.07 19.69
C LYS A 7 12.57 13.43 21.03
N SER A 8 11.30 13.07 21.19
CA SER A 8 10.77 12.39 22.39
C SER A 8 9.70 11.38 21.97
N LEU A 9 9.56 10.31 22.75
CA LEU A 9 8.54 9.29 22.51
C LEU A 9 7.11 9.80 22.77
N GLY A 10 6.94 10.80 23.64
CA GLY A 10 5.63 11.44 23.87
C GLY A 10 5.10 12.22 22.66
N ASN A 11 5.95 12.53 21.66
CA ASN A 11 5.50 13.11 20.39
C ASN A 11 5.06 12.04 19.37
N ILE A 12 5.25 10.76 19.69
CA ILE A 12 5.02 9.62 18.79
C ILE A 12 3.89 8.74 19.34
N TYR A 13 3.89 8.50 20.64
CA TYR A 13 3.03 7.55 21.32
C TYR A 13 2.12 8.24 22.33
N PRO A 14 0.90 7.71 22.55
CA PRO A 14 0.05 8.16 23.64
C PRO A 14 0.73 7.89 25.00
N GLU A 15 0.33 8.67 26.01
CA GLU A 15 0.98 8.69 27.34
C GLU A 15 1.08 7.31 27.99
N ASP A 16 0.03 6.50 27.88
CA ASP A 16 -0.06 5.13 28.41
C ASP A 16 0.90 4.14 27.72
N ALA A 17 1.34 4.44 26.49
CA ALA A 17 2.29 3.62 25.75
C ALA A 17 3.75 4.06 25.94
N VAL A 18 4.03 5.26 26.46
CA VAL A 18 5.39 5.83 26.51
C VAL A 18 6.35 4.94 27.33
N GLU A 19 5.94 4.41 28.48
CA GLU A 19 6.82 3.60 29.33
C GLU A 19 7.23 2.30 28.63
N SER A 20 6.27 1.58 28.04
CA SER A 20 6.54 0.30 27.36
C SER A 20 7.38 0.52 26.09
N GLN A 21 7.10 1.58 25.33
CA GLN A 21 7.87 1.93 24.14
C GLN A 21 9.28 2.40 24.51
N THR A 22 9.48 3.10 25.63
CA THR A 22 10.81 3.47 26.12
C THR A 22 11.69 2.24 26.33
N LYS A 23 11.14 1.20 26.98
CA LYS A 23 11.86 -0.07 27.19
C LYS A 23 12.21 -0.75 25.86
N ARG A 24 11.27 -0.76 24.90
CA ARG A 24 11.47 -1.34 23.57
C ARG A 24 12.55 -0.60 22.77
N TRP A 25 12.47 0.74 22.69
CA TRP A 25 13.45 1.57 21.99
C TRP A 25 14.86 1.44 22.56
N ASN A 26 14.98 1.42 23.90
CA ASN A 26 16.26 1.15 24.55
C ASN A 26 16.81 -0.24 24.22
N SER A 27 15.96 -1.27 24.23
CA SER A 27 16.37 -2.63 23.85
C SER A 27 16.82 -2.71 22.38
N LEU A 28 16.15 -2.01 21.47
CA LEU A 28 16.53 -1.94 20.06
C LEU A 28 17.91 -1.31 19.89
N ILE A 29 18.17 -0.18 20.55
CA ILE A 29 19.47 0.52 20.50
C ILE A 29 20.58 -0.34 21.14
N SER A 30 20.30 -1.00 22.27
CA SER A 30 21.25 -1.92 22.90
C SER A 30 21.62 -3.07 21.98
N LYS A 31 20.63 -3.75 21.37
CA LYS A 31 20.88 -4.82 20.40
C LYS A 31 21.66 -4.33 19.18
N PHE A 32 21.31 -3.17 18.65
CA PHE A 32 22.05 -2.56 17.54
C PHE A 32 23.54 -2.36 17.92
N LYS A 33 23.81 -1.87 19.13
CA LYS A 33 25.18 -1.68 19.63
C LYS A 33 25.92 -3.00 19.84
N GLU A 34 25.23 -4.04 20.31
CA GLU A 34 25.79 -5.39 20.45
C GLU A 34 26.16 -5.99 19.09
N ASP A 35 25.27 -5.90 18.09
CA ASP A 35 25.44 -6.52 16.78
C ASP A 35 26.45 -5.73 15.88
N TYR A 36 26.51 -4.41 16.01
CA TYR A 36 27.32 -3.55 15.12
C TYR A 36 28.46 -2.79 15.81
N GLY A 37 28.57 -2.83 17.14
CA GLY A 37 29.64 -2.18 17.91
C GLY A 37 29.56 -0.65 18.00
N LYS A 38 28.49 -0.04 17.50
CA LYS A 38 28.26 1.42 17.45
C LYS A 38 26.79 1.74 17.73
N LEU A 39 26.48 3.01 18.03
CA LEU A 39 25.10 3.47 18.14
C LEU A 39 24.50 3.70 16.75
N PRO A 40 23.16 3.57 16.58
CA PRO A 40 22.51 3.97 15.34
C PRO A 40 22.56 5.50 15.17
N ASP A 41 22.66 5.96 13.93
CA ASP A 41 22.62 7.39 13.59
C ASP A 41 21.20 7.96 13.71
N PHE A 42 20.19 7.14 13.38
CA PHE A 42 18.77 7.48 13.50
C PHE A 42 17.89 6.24 13.58
N ILE A 43 16.60 6.44 13.90
CA ILE A 43 15.57 5.40 13.85
C ILE A 43 14.47 5.87 12.90
N SER A 44 14.20 5.08 11.86
CA SER A 44 13.03 5.25 11.00
C SER A 44 11.84 4.46 11.57
N ARG A 45 10.68 5.09 11.64
CA ARG A 45 9.46 4.50 12.22
C ARG A 45 8.31 4.59 11.22
N SER A 46 7.51 3.54 11.16
CA SER A 46 6.22 3.55 10.46
C SER A 46 5.16 2.70 11.18
N PRO A 47 3.99 3.24 11.53
CA PRO A 47 2.91 2.50 12.19
C PRO A 47 2.20 1.54 11.24
N GLY A 48 1.67 0.45 11.80
CA GLY A 48 0.60 -0.31 11.16
C GLY A 48 -0.72 0.45 11.20
N ARG A 49 -1.77 -0.14 10.64
CA ARG A 49 -3.07 0.52 10.51
C ARG A 49 -4.23 -0.45 10.62
N VAL A 50 -5.37 0.05 11.06
CA VAL A 50 -6.67 -0.60 10.90
C VAL A 50 -7.52 0.23 9.95
N ASN A 51 -8.35 -0.43 9.15
CA ASN A 51 -9.33 0.26 8.34
C ASN A 51 -10.66 0.35 9.11
N ILE A 52 -11.27 1.52 9.21
CA ILE A 52 -12.58 1.65 9.88
C ILE A 52 -13.68 1.22 8.92
N ILE A 53 -13.60 1.70 7.66
CA ILE A 53 -14.52 1.34 6.57
C ILE A 53 -13.85 1.61 5.21
N GLY A 54 -14.30 0.89 4.17
CA GLY A 54 -13.72 0.99 2.83
C GLY A 54 -12.80 -0.18 2.50
N GLU A 55 -13.20 -1.42 2.79
CA GLU A 55 -12.38 -2.60 2.49
C GLU A 55 -12.47 -3.01 1.02
N HIS A 56 -11.32 -3.35 0.42
CA HIS A 56 -11.23 -3.82 -0.96
C HIS A 56 -11.71 -2.83 -2.05
N ILE A 57 -11.66 -1.53 -1.77
CA ILE A 57 -12.03 -0.47 -2.72
C ILE A 57 -10.88 0.51 -3.05
N ASP A 58 -9.77 0.47 -2.32
CA ASP A 58 -8.62 1.36 -2.50
C ASP A 58 -7.91 1.15 -3.85
N TYR A 59 -7.69 -0.11 -4.24
CA TYR A 59 -7.17 -0.44 -5.57
C TYR A 59 -8.19 -0.19 -6.70
N CYS A 60 -9.45 0.09 -6.36
CA CYS A 60 -10.46 0.60 -7.29
C CYS A 60 -10.51 2.13 -7.35
N LEU A 61 -9.60 2.81 -6.62
CA LEU A 61 -9.47 4.26 -6.50
C LEU A 61 -10.68 4.96 -5.85
N TYR A 62 -11.42 4.26 -5.00
CA TYR A 62 -12.43 4.86 -4.12
C TYR A 62 -11.83 5.24 -2.77
N GLU A 63 -12.42 6.24 -2.15
CA GLU A 63 -11.99 6.80 -0.88
C GLU A 63 -12.18 5.80 0.28
N VAL A 64 -11.30 5.87 1.27
CA VAL A 64 -11.27 4.94 2.42
C VAL A 64 -11.02 5.69 3.73
N LEU A 65 -11.38 5.07 4.86
CA LEU A 65 -11.25 5.68 6.19
C LEU A 65 -10.42 4.84 7.18
N PRO A 66 -9.10 4.73 7.00
CA PRO A 66 -8.23 4.04 7.95
C PRO A 66 -7.81 4.91 9.14
N MET A 67 -7.13 4.29 10.11
CA MET A 67 -6.36 4.99 11.13
C MET A 67 -5.08 4.21 11.48
N ALA A 68 -3.99 4.93 11.79
CA ALA A 68 -2.78 4.32 12.33
C ALA A 68 -3.04 3.75 13.72
N ILE A 69 -2.31 2.69 14.06
CA ILE A 69 -2.31 2.10 15.40
C ILE A 69 -0.96 2.30 16.08
N THR A 70 -0.90 2.07 17.39
CA THR A 70 0.34 2.20 18.18
C THR A 70 1.40 1.18 17.77
N ALA A 71 0.98 -0.01 17.31
CA ALA A 71 1.91 -1.02 16.81
C ALA A 71 2.58 -0.54 15.51
N ASP A 72 3.90 -0.73 15.43
CA ASP A 72 4.72 -0.14 14.36
C ASP A 72 5.95 -0.99 14.02
N VAL A 73 6.64 -0.57 12.96
CA VAL A 73 7.96 -1.03 12.57
C VAL A 73 8.98 0.06 12.90
N LEU A 74 10.06 -0.33 13.54
CA LEU A 74 11.23 0.48 13.87
C LEU A 74 12.44 -0.08 13.13
N LEU A 75 13.18 0.78 12.43
CA LEU A 75 14.46 0.47 11.82
C LEU A 75 15.51 1.39 12.43
N ALA A 76 16.36 0.86 13.32
CA ALA A 76 17.54 1.57 13.79
C ALA A 76 18.63 1.44 12.73
N VAL A 77 19.19 2.56 12.28
CA VAL A 77 20.06 2.62 11.11
C VAL A 77 21.35 3.33 11.45
N SER A 78 22.48 2.78 11.01
CA SER A 78 23.70 3.56 10.82
C SER A 78 24.14 3.52 9.37
N VAL A 79 24.61 4.65 8.87
CA VAL A 79 25.00 4.86 7.49
C VAL A 79 26.48 4.54 7.33
N HIS A 80 26.82 3.78 6.30
CA HIS A 80 28.22 3.54 5.97
C HIS A 80 28.80 4.78 5.28
N PRO A 81 30.09 5.11 5.50
CA PRO A 81 30.76 6.14 4.72
C PRO A 81 30.65 5.85 3.22
N GLN A 82 30.49 6.89 2.41
CA GLN A 82 30.49 6.75 0.96
C GLN A 82 31.93 6.55 0.48
N GLU A 83 32.28 5.31 0.17
CA GLU A 83 33.58 4.91 -0.35
C GLU A 83 33.48 4.38 -1.79
N SER A 84 34.59 4.36 -2.51
CA SER A 84 34.67 3.81 -3.86
C SER A 84 34.62 2.28 -3.83
N GLY A 85 33.59 1.68 -4.43
CA GLY A 85 33.37 0.23 -4.51
C GLY A 85 31.95 -0.17 -4.05
N PRO A 86 31.62 -1.47 -4.09
CA PRO A 86 30.32 -1.96 -3.65
C PRO A 86 30.13 -1.67 -2.16
N SER A 87 28.99 -1.07 -1.83
CA SER A 87 28.58 -0.90 -0.44
C SER A 87 27.72 -2.08 -0.01
N THR A 88 27.46 -2.24 1.29
CA THR A 88 26.66 -3.39 1.78
C THR A 88 25.51 -2.92 2.65
N VAL A 89 24.39 -3.62 2.57
CA VAL A 89 23.31 -3.49 3.54
C VAL A 89 23.31 -4.74 4.40
N ARG A 90 23.45 -4.55 5.72
CA ARG A 90 23.32 -5.61 6.73
C ARG A 90 22.03 -5.40 7.49
N LEU A 91 21.13 -6.37 7.40
CA LEU A 91 19.78 -6.28 7.95
C LEU A 91 19.54 -7.41 8.94
N VAL A 92 19.35 -7.05 10.20
CA VAL A 92 19.13 -7.97 11.32
C VAL A 92 17.78 -7.65 11.96
N ASN A 93 17.11 -8.67 12.50
CA ASN A 93 15.86 -8.49 13.24
C ASN A 93 16.06 -8.86 14.71
N VAL A 94 15.36 -8.17 15.61
CA VAL A 94 15.40 -8.48 17.05
C VAL A 94 14.89 -9.88 17.39
N ASN A 95 14.18 -10.55 16.46
CA ASN A 95 13.74 -11.94 16.53
C ASN A 95 14.35 -12.76 15.38
N PRO A 96 15.63 -13.20 15.50
CA PRO A 96 16.35 -13.89 14.43
C PRO A 96 15.80 -15.30 14.14
N GLN A 97 15.09 -15.93 15.09
CA GLN A 97 14.46 -17.24 14.87
C GLN A 97 13.29 -17.16 13.89
N LYS A 98 12.58 -16.02 13.87
CA LYS A 98 11.47 -15.78 12.96
C LYS A 98 11.91 -15.09 11.68
N PHE A 99 12.89 -14.20 11.77
CA PHE A 99 13.36 -13.35 10.68
C PHE A 99 14.88 -13.45 10.58
N GLU A 100 15.36 -14.35 9.73
CA GLU A 100 16.78 -14.61 9.55
C GLU A 100 17.55 -13.33 9.13
N SER A 101 18.72 -13.12 9.72
CA SER A 101 19.63 -12.04 9.37
C SER A 101 20.18 -12.21 7.96
N ARG A 102 20.29 -11.10 7.22
CA ARG A 102 20.73 -11.11 5.84
C ARG A 102 21.63 -9.93 5.53
N ASN A 103 22.51 -10.13 4.56
CA ASN A 103 23.28 -9.06 3.95
C ASN A 103 23.14 -9.14 2.43
N PHE A 104 23.25 -8.00 1.77
CA PHE A 104 23.32 -7.93 0.32
C PHE A 104 24.18 -6.75 -0.11
N ASP A 105 24.83 -6.91 -1.25
CA ASP A 105 25.66 -5.88 -1.84
C ASP A 105 24.80 -4.87 -2.60
N LEU A 106 25.21 -3.61 -2.54
CA LEU A 106 24.73 -2.54 -3.40
C LEU A 106 25.70 -2.47 -4.59
N PRO A 107 25.30 -2.92 -5.79
CA PRO A 107 26.17 -2.83 -6.95
C PRO A 107 26.41 -1.36 -7.31
N ASP A 108 27.50 -1.08 -8.05
CA ASP A 108 27.81 0.27 -8.54
C ASP A 108 26.67 0.88 -9.38
N THR A 109 25.88 0.02 -10.03
CA THR A 109 24.68 0.41 -10.77
C THR A 109 23.53 0.83 -9.87
N GLY A 110 23.61 0.61 -8.54
CA GLY A 110 22.60 0.86 -7.51
C GLY A 110 21.31 0.03 -7.62
N ASP A 111 21.21 -0.87 -8.59
CA ASP A 111 20.01 -1.66 -8.85
C ASP A 111 19.98 -2.93 -7.98
N VAL A 112 19.10 -2.95 -6.99
CA VAL A 112 18.90 -4.13 -6.13
C VAL A 112 17.85 -5.05 -6.75
N HIS A 113 18.26 -6.28 -7.08
CA HIS A 113 17.33 -7.29 -7.57
C HIS A 113 16.44 -7.82 -6.44
N ILE A 114 15.14 -7.90 -6.71
CA ILE A 114 14.14 -8.51 -5.82
C ILE A 114 13.58 -9.71 -6.56
N ASP A 115 13.73 -10.89 -5.98
CA ASP A 115 13.09 -12.10 -6.48
C ASP A 115 11.70 -12.24 -5.85
N PRO A 116 10.61 -11.93 -6.59
CA PRO A 116 9.25 -12.00 -6.06
C PRO A 116 8.78 -13.44 -5.81
N SER A 117 9.54 -14.45 -6.26
CA SER A 117 9.23 -15.86 -5.99
C SER A 117 9.66 -16.32 -4.60
N THR A 118 10.51 -15.55 -3.91
CA THR A 118 11.00 -15.87 -2.57
C THR A 118 10.27 -15.08 -1.48
N LEU A 119 9.80 -15.79 -0.46
CA LEU A 119 9.18 -15.21 0.73
C LEU A 119 10.25 -14.77 1.73
N GLU A 120 11.02 -13.75 1.36
CA GLU A 120 12.05 -13.16 2.22
C GLU A 120 11.56 -11.83 2.80
N TRP A 121 11.59 -11.68 4.12
CA TRP A 121 11.15 -10.45 4.79
C TRP A 121 11.98 -9.22 4.37
N THR A 122 13.24 -9.42 3.97
CA THR A 122 14.12 -8.34 3.50
C THR A 122 13.70 -7.80 2.14
N ASN A 123 12.87 -8.51 1.37
CA ASN A 123 12.35 -8.00 0.10
C ASN A 123 11.51 -6.73 0.32
N TYR A 124 10.86 -6.57 1.48
CA TYR A 124 10.20 -5.32 1.84
C TYR A 124 11.21 -4.17 2.07
N PHE A 125 12.39 -4.45 2.62
CA PHE A 125 13.47 -3.46 2.72
C PHE A 125 14.01 -3.09 1.34
N LYS A 126 14.43 -4.10 0.56
CA LYS A 126 14.97 -3.93 -0.80
C LYS A 126 14.01 -3.14 -1.69
N SER A 127 12.72 -3.39 -1.55
CA SER A 127 11.64 -2.67 -2.23
C SER A 127 11.59 -1.18 -1.88
N GLY A 128 11.59 -0.84 -0.60
CA GLY A 128 11.66 0.57 -0.16
C GLY A 128 12.96 1.27 -0.59
N LEU A 129 14.09 0.57 -0.52
CA LEU A 129 15.39 1.05 -0.98
C LEU A 129 15.41 1.30 -2.48
N SER A 130 14.89 0.37 -3.29
CA SER A 130 14.83 0.49 -4.74
C SER A 130 13.98 1.69 -5.16
N GLY A 131 12.78 1.85 -4.59
CA GLY A 131 11.91 2.99 -4.87
C GLY A 131 12.52 4.33 -4.44
N ALA A 132 13.18 4.38 -3.28
CA ALA A 132 13.90 5.57 -2.84
C ALA A 132 15.08 5.91 -3.78
N THR A 133 15.83 4.91 -4.22
CA THR A 133 16.95 5.06 -5.16
C THR A 133 16.46 5.62 -6.50
N GLU A 134 15.38 5.08 -7.04
CA GLU A 134 14.77 5.57 -8.28
C GLU A 134 14.29 7.02 -8.16
N LEU A 135 13.60 7.36 -7.06
CA LEU A 135 13.17 8.73 -6.80
C LEU A 135 14.36 9.70 -6.76
N LEU A 136 15.43 9.30 -6.07
CA LEU A 136 16.63 10.13 -5.94
C LEU A 136 17.35 10.32 -7.27
N ARG A 137 17.45 9.29 -8.11
CA ARG A 137 17.98 9.41 -9.49
C ARG A 137 17.19 10.40 -10.33
N ARG A 138 15.85 10.39 -10.22
CA ARG A 138 14.98 11.33 -10.94
C ARG A 138 15.19 12.78 -10.47
N LYS A 139 15.52 12.98 -9.19
CA LYS A 139 15.66 14.30 -8.57
C LYS A 139 17.08 14.87 -8.58
N ARG A 140 18.09 14.02 -8.52
CA ARG A 140 19.52 14.38 -8.36
C ARG A 140 20.31 13.70 -9.47
N LYS A 141 20.79 14.50 -10.44
CA LYS A 141 21.50 13.99 -11.63
C LYS A 141 22.83 13.29 -11.31
N ASP A 142 23.43 13.64 -10.18
CA ASP A 142 24.69 13.11 -9.64
C ASP A 142 24.48 11.88 -8.75
N PHE A 143 23.24 11.55 -8.40
CA PHE A 143 22.94 10.39 -7.57
C PHE A 143 22.92 9.12 -8.43
N GLN A 144 23.94 8.27 -8.27
CA GLN A 144 24.06 7.01 -9.00
C GLN A 144 23.63 5.81 -8.16
N GLN A 145 24.11 5.75 -6.91
CA GLN A 145 23.92 4.61 -6.02
C GLN A 145 23.56 5.03 -4.60
N SER A 146 22.85 4.15 -3.91
CA SER A 146 22.58 4.29 -2.48
C SER A 146 23.81 3.95 -1.63
N VAL A 147 23.92 4.60 -0.47
CA VAL A 147 24.91 4.25 0.55
C VAL A 147 24.57 2.95 1.28
N GLY A 148 25.61 2.26 1.77
CA GLY A 148 25.45 1.09 2.64
C GLY A 148 24.92 1.43 4.01
N MET A 149 24.33 0.44 4.67
CA MET A 149 23.62 0.62 5.94
C MET A 149 23.74 -0.61 6.84
N ASP A 150 23.85 -0.37 8.14
CA ASP A 150 23.58 -1.38 9.17
C ASP A 150 22.19 -1.11 9.77
N ILE A 151 21.37 -2.13 9.86
CA ILE A 151 19.96 -1.97 10.21
C ILE A 151 19.52 -3.06 11.20
N GLN A 152 19.04 -2.63 12.37
CA GLN A 152 18.32 -3.47 13.33
C GLN A 152 16.82 -3.18 13.21
N ALA A 153 16.04 -4.20 12.88
CA ALA A 153 14.59 -4.10 12.74
C ALA A 153 13.84 -4.67 13.96
N ASP A 154 12.81 -3.96 14.40
CA ASP A 154 11.84 -4.40 15.40
C ASP A 154 10.42 -4.03 14.95
N GLY A 155 9.51 -5.00 14.91
CA GLY A 155 8.11 -4.79 14.52
C GLY A 155 7.14 -5.43 15.51
N THR A 156 6.17 -4.65 16.00
CA THR A 156 5.08 -5.16 16.84
C THR A 156 3.75 -5.29 16.10
N VAL A 157 3.69 -4.89 14.83
CA VAL A 157 2.51 -5.10 13.98
C VAL A 157 2.34 -6.61 13.74
N PRO A 158 1.19 -7.21 14.13
CA PRO A 158 0.95 -8.64 13.93
C PRO A 158 1.10 -9.05 12.45
N SER A 159 2.11 -9.87 12.15
CA SER A 159 2.35 -10.39 10.80
C SER A 159 1.14 -11.21 10.34
N GLY A 160 0.62 -10.92 9.13
CA GLY A 160 -0.54 -11.63 8.58
C GLY A 160 -1.87 -11.34 9.30
N GLY A 161 -1.91 -10.39 10.23
CA GLY A 161 -3.11 -10.00 10.98
C GLY A 161 -4.03 -9.00 10.27
N GLY A 162 -3.77 -8.68 9.00
CA GLY A 162 -4.53 -7.66 8.27
C GLY A 162 -4.24 -6.21 8.70
N LEU A 163 -3.21 -5.99 9.55
CA LEU A 163 -2.83 -4.67 10.10
C LEU A 163 -1.68 -3.98 9.33
N SER A 164 -1.44 -4.44 8.09
CA SER A 164 -0.49 -3.84 7.15
C SER A 164 0.96 -3.77 7.63
N SER A 165 1.45 -4.85 8.24
CA SER A 165 2.86 -4.98 8.61
C SER A 165 3.82 -4.82 7.42
N SER A 166 3.41 -5.23 6.21
CA SER A 166 4.21 -5.07 4.98
C SER A 166 4.36 -3.60 4.59
N ALA A 167 3.26 -2.87 4.47
CA ALA A 167 3.27 -1.46 4.10
C ALA A 167 4.00 -0.59 5.14
N ALA A 168 3.80 -0.88 6.43
CA ALA A 168 4.54 -0.21 7.50
C ALA A 168 6.05 -0.41 7.31
N PHE A 169 6.47 -1.65 7.05
CA PHE A 169 7.88 -1.98 6.83
C PHE A 169 8.45 -1.30 5.57
N VAL A 170 7.72 -1.32 4.45
CA VAL A 170 8.12 -0.67 3.19
C VAL A 170 8.25 0.85 3.38
N CYS A 171 7.29 1.50 4.06
CA CYS A 171 7.34 2.94 4.35
C CYS A 171 8.55 3.29 5.24
N ALA A 172 8.79 2.51 6.31
CA ALA A 172 9.96 2.72 7.17
C ALA A 172 11.28 2.54 6.39
N SER A 173 11.31 1.57 5.47
CA SER A 173 12.48 1.27 4.63
C SER A 173 12.75 2.38 3.63
N ALA A 174 11.73 2.83 2.89
CA ALA A 174 11.87 3.96 1.95
C ALA A 174 12.30 5.24 2.68
N LEU A 175 11.70 5.54 3.84
CA LEU A 175 12.09 6.69 4.66
C LEU A 175 13.55 6.57 5.15
N ALA A 176 13.95 5.39 5.62
CA ALA A 176 15.32 5.13 6.06
C ALA A 176 16.33 5.32 4.92
N SER A 177 16.03 4.77 3.74
CA SER A 177 16.89 4.89 2.56
C SER A 177 16.99 6.33 2.06
N MET A 178 15.89 7.09 2.06
CA MET A 178 15.93 8.52 1.72
C MET A 178 16.79 9.30 2.72
N LYS A 179 16.61 9.07 4.03
CA LYS A 179 17.40 9.77 5.06
C LYS A 179 18.88 9.41 5.01
N ALA A 180 19.21 8.13 4.84
CA ALA A 180 20.58 7.64 4.71
C ALA A 180 21.32 8.29 3.52
N ASN A 181 20.61 8.54 2.41
CA ASN A 181 21.13 9.21 1.23
C ASN A 181 21.02 10.75 1.29
N GLY A 182 20.94 11.33 2.49
CA GLY A 182 20.99 12.77 2.70
C GLY A 182 19.72 13.52 2.28
N VAL A 183 18.54 12.90 2.37
CA VAL A 183 17.26 13.64 2.32
C VAL A 183 16.88 14.03 3.73
N ASP A 184 17.08 15.30 4.09
CA ASP A 184 16.72 15.79 5.43
C ASP A 184 15.23 16.05 5.62
N LYS A 185 14.54 16.38 4.53
CA LYS A 185 13.13 16.73 4.50
C LYS A 185 12.42 15.88 3.46
N VAL A 186 11.76 14.83 3.92
CA VAL A 186 11.00 13.91 3.08
C VAL A 186 9.56 14.42 2.99
N ASP A 187 9.04 14.63 1.79
CA ASP A 187 7.62 14.93 1.61
C ASP A 187 6.79 13.65 1.79
N LYS A 188 5.69 13.76 2.55
CA LYS A 188 4.81 12.63 2.87
C LYS A 188 4.17 12.02 1.62
N LYS A 189 3.74 12.84 0.64
CA LYS A 189 3.09 12.34 -0.59
C LYS A 189 4.08 11.53 -1.41
N GLU A 190 5.30 12.04 -1.55
CA GLU A 190 6.37 11.32 -2.26
C GLU A 190 6.75 10.02 -1.58
N LEU A 191 6.82 10.00 -0.24
CA LEU A 191 7.08 8.77 0.50
C LEU A 191 5.99 7.71 0.25
N VAL A 192 4.72 8.13 0.23
CA VAL A 192 3.61 7.22 -0.04
C VAL A 192 3.62 6.71 -1.48
N GLU A 193 3.82 7.58 -2.46
CA GLU A 193 3.88 7.20 -3.89
C GLU A 193 5.03 6.21 -4.16
N VAL A 194 6.19 6.45 -3.54
CA VAL A 194 7.32 5.50 -3.56
C VAL A 194 6.91 4.18 -2.92
N ALA A 195 6.36 4.20 -1.71
CA ALA A 195 6.00 2.98 -0.99
C ALA A 195 4.94 2.13 -1.73
N ILE A 196 3.96 2.77 -2.38
CA ILE A 196 2.95 2.09 -3.22
C ILE A 196 3.62 1.37 -4.39
N THR A 197 4.48 2.09 -5.12
CA THR A 197 5.16 1.53 -6.30
C THR A 197 6.12 0.41 -5.91
N SER A 198 6.84 0.61 -4.82
CA SER A 198 7.73 -0.37 -4.19
C SER A 198 6.99 -1.65 -3.81
N GLU A 199 5.86 -1.57 -3.11
CA GLU A 199 5.13 -2.78 -2.67
C GLU A 199 4.54 -3.57 -3.85
N ARG A 200 4.16 -2.87 -4.93
CA ARG A 200 3.75 -3.51 -6.19
C ARG A 200 4.88 -4.32 -6.84
N ALA A 201 6.14 -3.96 -6.59
CA ALA A 201 7.29 -4.71 -7.10
C ALA A 201 7.54 -6.04 -6.37
N VAL A 202 7.01 -6.23 -5.15
CA VAL A 202 7.24 -7.45 -4.34
C VAL A 202 6.18 -8.54 -4.50
N GLY A 203 5.16 -8.38 -5.35
CA GLY A 203 4.16 -9.45 -5.55
C GLY A 203 2.69 -9.07 -5.32
N VAL A 204 2.43 -7.88 -4.77
CA VAL A 204 1.09 -7.53 -4.26
C VAL A 204 0.53 -6.33 -5.03
N ASN A 205 -0.64 -6.47 -5.64
CA ASN A 205 -1.34 -5.38 -6.31
C ASN A 205 -2.00 -4.40 -5.32
N SER A 206 -1.23 -3.89 -4.36
CA SER A 206 -1.76 -2.99 -3.34
C SER A 206 -2.29 -1.69 -3.97
N GLY A 207 -3.38 -1.18 -3.38
CA GLY A 207 -3.80 0.20 -3.58
C GLY A 207 -2.88 1.15 -2.81
N GLY A 208 -3.43 2.30 -2.38
CA GLY A 208 -2.67 3.32 -1.65
C GLY A 208 -3.06 3.50 -0.18
N MET A 209 -4.02 2.72 0.32
CA MET A 209 -4.58 2.92 1.67
C MET A 209 -3.52 2.73 2.75
N ASP A 210 -2.84 1.58 2.72
CA ASP A 210 -1.98 1.12 3.80
C ASP A 210 -0.80 2.08 4.03
N GLN A 211 -0.16 2.50 2.94
CA GLN A 211 0.98 3.40 2.96
C GLN A 211 0.54 4.81 3.38
N SER A 212 -0.62 5.28 2.89
CA SER A 212 -1.19 6.56 3.32
C SER A 212 -1.48 6.56 4.82
N ALA A 213 -2.07 5.49 5.33
CA ALA A 213 -2.37 5.28 6.74
C ALA A 213 -1.14 4.98 7.61
N SER A 214 0.04 4.79 7.02
CA SER A 214 1.31 4.73 7.74
C SER A 214 1.99 6.10 7.83
N VAL A 215 1.77 7.00 6.86
CA VAL A 215 2.57 8.23 6.71
C VAL A 215 1.83 9.50 7.13
N PHE A 216 0.54 9.60 6.80
CA PHE A 216 -0.25 10.81 7.04
C PHE A 216 -0.91 10.96 8.42
N PRO A 217 -1.22 9.89 9.18
CA PRO A 217 -2.00 10.06 10.41
C PRO A 217 -1.36 10.96 11.44
N VAL A 218 -2.22 11.66 12.18
CA VAL A 218 -1.89 12.32 13.45
C VAL A 218 -2.60 11.62 14.60
N GLN A 219 -2.07 11.78 15.81
CA GLN A 219 -2.67 11.19 16.99
C GLN A 219 -4.07 11.78 17.23
N GLY A 220 -5.04 10.92 17.55
CA GLY A 220 -6.41 11.34 17.88
C GLY A 220 -7.36 11.50 16.67
N SER A 221 -6.95 11.08 15.47
CA SER A 221 -7.77 11.18 14.27
C SER A 221 -7.80 9.88 13.46
N ALA A 222 -8.91 9.67 12.75
CA ALA A 222 -8.93 8.83 11.56
C ALA A 222 -8.32 9.58 10.37
N LEU A 223 -8.09 8.88 9.27
CA LEU A 223 -7.55 9.42 8.03
C LEU A 223 -8.52 9.14 6.90
N TYR A 224 -9.06 10.19 6.28
CA TYR A 224 -9.81 10.07 5.03
C TYR A 224 -8.82 10.17 3.86
N VAL A 225 -8.76 9.12 3.04
CA VAL A 225 -7.81 9.02 1.94
C VAL A 225 -8.57 9.02 0.62
N SER A 226 -8.17 9.90 -0.29
CA SER A 226 -8.65 9.90 -1.68
C SER A 226 -7.49 9.73 -2.64
N PHE A 227 -7.74 9.02 -3.75
CA PHE A 227 -6.72 8.62 -4.72
C PHE A 227 -6.82 9.38 -6.05
N VAL A 228 -7.98 10.01 -6.32
CA VAL A 228 -8.27 10.71 -7.57
C VAL A 228 -8.86 12.11 -7.28
N PRO A 229 -8.53 13.13 -8.10
CA PRO A 229 -7.61 13.10 -9.24
C PRO A 229 -6.13 12.98 -8.84
N GLU A 230 -5.82 13.18 -7.56
CA GLU A 230 -4.51 12.98 -6.97
C GLU A 230 -4.63 12.39 -5.57
N LEU A 231 -3.55 11.78 -5.07
CA LEU A 231 -3.49 11.32 -3.69
C LEU A 231 -3.64 12.51 -2.73
N SER A 232 -4.66 12.45 -1.89
CA SER A 232 -4.91 13.38 -0.79
C SER A 232 -5.29 12.61 0.47
N ALA A 233 -4.93 13.18 1.62
CA ALA A 233 -5.19 12.57 2.91
C ALA A 233 -5.56 13.66 3.94
N GLU A 234 -6.73 13.52 4.54
CA GLU A 234 -7.28 14.46 5.52
C GLU A 234 -7.43 13.76 6.88
N ASN A 235 -6.90 14.37 7.94
CA ASN A 235 -7.06 13.84 9.29
C ASN A 235 -8.41 14.27 9.86
N ILE A 236 -9.27 13.31 10.18
CA ILE A 236 -10.60 13.53 10.75
C ILE A 236 -10.53 13.25 12.26
N ALA A 237 -10.61 14.31 13.06
CA ALA A 237 -10.68 14.18 14.51
C ALA A 237 -11.93 13.41 14.93
N PHE A 238 -11.80 12.53 15.92
CA PHE A 238 -12.97 11.88 16.51
C PHE A 238 -13.82 12.91 17.28
N PRO A 239 -15.16 12.78 17.26
CA PRO A 239 -16.03 13.70 17.98
C PRO A 239 -15.82 13.58 19.49
N GLU A 240 -15.91 14.71 20.19
CA GLU A 240 -15.95 14.71 21.65
C GLU A 240 -17.28 14.11 22.12
N MET A 241 -17.17 13.04 22.90
CA MET A 241 -18.31 12.26 23.38
C MET A 241 -18.29 12.22 24.91
N LYS A 242 -19.46 12.13 25.55
CA LYS A 242 -19.56 12.00 27.01
C LYS A 242 -18.86 10.74 27.54
N SER A 243 -18.81 9.70 26.70
CA SER A 243 -18.06 8.46 26.94
C SER A 243 -16.98 8.32 25.87
N PRO A 244 -15.79 7.78 26.20
CA PRO A 244 -14.72 7.60 25.22
C PRO A 244 -15.17 6.72 24.06
N LEU A 245 -14.85 7.11 22.82
CA LEU A 245 -14.99 6.24 21.66
C LEU A 245 -13.87 5.20 21.70
N VAL A 246 -14.22 3.91 21.63
CA VAL A 246 -13.26 2.81 21.72
C VAL A 246 -13.41 1.88 20.51
N PHE A 247 -12.32 1.69 19.77
CA PHE A 247 -12.20 0.64 18.76
C PHE A 247 -11.39 -0.52 19.34
N VAL A 248 -11.95 -1.73 19.30
CA VAL A 248 -11.27 -2.95 19.78
C VAL A 248 -10.84 -3.79 18.58
N ILE A 249 -9.53 -4.02 18.46
CA ILE A 249 -8.96 -4.89 17.42
C ILE A 249 -8.84 -6.30 17.98
N ALA A 250 -9.62 -7.24 17.44
CA ALA A 250 -9.59 -8.64 17.82
C ALA A 250 -8.97 -9.49 16.70
N GLN A 251 -7.84 -10.15 16.99
CA GLN A 251 -7.16 -11.02 16.04
C GLN A 251 -7.93 -12.34 15.90
N SER A 252 -8.21 -12.76 14.65
CA SER A 252 -8.82 -14.08 14.38
C SER A 252 -7.85 -15.26 14.60
N PHE A 253 -6.56 -14.98 14.73
CA PHE A 253 -5.44 -15.93 14.72
C PHE A 253 -5.33 -16.79 13.45
N VAL A 254 -6.06 -16.44 12.38
CA VAL A 254 -5.91 -17.03 11.05
C VAL A 254 -4.93 -16.17 10.24
N ALA A 255 -3.78 -16.74 9.89
CA ALA A 255 -2.78 -16.04 9.11
C ALA A 255 -3.28 -15.80 7.67
N ALA A 256 -3.43 -14.53 7.30
CA ALA A 256 -3.69 -14.14 5.92
C ALA A 256 -2.36 -13.99 5.17
N ASP A 257 -1.82 -15.09 4.65
CA ASP A 257 -0.61 -15.06 3.82
C ASP A 257 -0.96 -14.51 2.44
N LYS A 258 -0.77 -13.19 2.26
CA LYS A 258 -1.09 -12.48 1.02
C LYS A 258 -0.28 -12.99 -0.16
N HIS A 259 0.94 -13.48 0.02
CA HIS A 259 1.75 -13.96 -1.11
C HIS A 259 1.29 -15.34 -1.57
N VAL A 260 1.07 -16.27 -0.63
CA VAL A 260 0.63 -17.64 -0.96
C VAL A 260 -0.80 -17.64 -1.51
N THR A 261 -1.68 -16.84 -0.92
CA THR A 261 -3.10 -16.81 -1.29
C THR A 261 -3.43 -15.78 -2.36
N ALA A 262 -2.53 -14.83 -2.69
CA ALA A 262 -2.73 -13.81 -3.71
C ALA A 262 -3.38 -14.32 -4.99
N PRO A 263 -2.91 -15.45 -5.59
CA PRO A 263 -3.43 -15.95 -6.87
C PRO A 263 -4.91 -16.33 -6.87
N VAL A 264 -5.48 -16.63 -5.70
CA VAL A 264 -6.87 -17.08 -5.51
C VAL A 264 -7.71 -16.12 -4.66
N CYS A 265 -7.04 -15.22 -3.93
CA CYS A 265 -7.62 -14.22 -3.06
C CYS A 265 -7.28 -12.82 -3.59
N TYR A 266 -6.29 -12.14 -3.01
CA TYR A 266 -6.09 -10.70 -3.19
C TYR A 266 -5.91 -10.28 -4.65
N ASN A 267 -4.93 -10.84 -5.37
CA ASN A 267 -4.66 -10.47 -6.77
C ASN A 267 -5.83 -10.90 -7.69
N LEU A 268 -6.50 -12.02 -7.39
CA LEU A 268 -7.73 -12.40 -8.11
C LEU A 268 -8.83 -11.34 -7.97
N ARG A 269 -9.04 -10.76 -6.77
CA ARG A 269 -10.04 -9.70 -6.58
C ARG A 269 -9.71 -8.47 -7.41
N VAL A 270 -8.43 -8.09 -7.51
CA VAL A 270 -7.98 -6.97 -8.36
C VAL A 270 -8.29 -7.24 -9.83
N VAL A 271 -8.06 -8.46 -10.31
CA VAL A 271 -8.40 -8.86 -11.68
C VAL A 271 -9.91 -8.86 -11.90
N GLU A 272 -10.69 -9.39 -10.97
CA GLU A 272 -12.16 -9.42 -11.06
C GLU A 272 -12.75 -8.01 -11.17
N VAL A 273 -12.31 -7.03 -10.37
CA VAL A 273 -12.84 -5.65 -10.47
C VAL A 273 -12.39 -4.94 -11.75
N THR A 274 -11.18 -5.22 -12.23
CA THR A 274 -10.64 -4.65 -13.47
C THR A 274 -11.45 -5.16 -14.67
N LEU A 275 -11.70 -6.47 -14.71
CA LEU A 275 -12.55 -7.09 -15.73
C LEU A 275 -14.00 -6.62 -15.64
N ALA A 276 -14.53 -6.40 -14.43
CA ALA A 276 -15.87 -5.85 -14.26
C ALA A 276 -15.99 -4.44 -14.86
N ALA A 277 -14.99 -3.56 -14.62
CA ALA A 277 -14.94 -2.23 -15.23
C ALA A 277 -14.93 -2.29 -16.77
N LEU A 278 -14.10 -3.17 -17.35
CA LEU A 278 -14.01 -3.35 -18.80
C LEU A 278 -15.30 -3.90 -19.41
N VAL A 279 -15.90 -4.90 -18.78
CA VAL A 279 -17.17 -5.50 -19.25
C VAL A 279 -18.30 -4.48 -19.17
N LEU A 280 -18.43 -3.75 -18.06
CA LEU A 280 -19.44 -2.70 -17.93
C LEU A 280 -19.25 -1.61 -18.98
N ALA A 281 -18.02 -1.14 -19.19
CA ALA A 281 -17.71 -0.15 -20.22
C ALA A 281 -18.10 -0.61 -21.63
N LYS A 282 -17.84 -1.89 -21.94
CA LYS A 282 -18.20 -2.50 -23.23
C LYS A 282 -19.70 -2.61 -23.42
N ILE A 283 -20.42 -3.13 -22.42
CA ILE A 283 -21.89 -3.31 -22.48
C ILE A 283 -22.61 -1.96 -22.60
N LEU A 284 -22.13 -0.96 -21.85
CA LEU A 284 -22.68 0.40 -21.85
C LEU A 284 -22.14 1.28 -22.99
N ARG A 285 -21.37 0.70 -23.92
CA ARG A 285 -20.89 1.34 -25.17
C ARG A 285 -20.07 2.62 -24.93
N LEU A 286 -19.27 2.66 -23.87
CA LEU A 286 -18.25 3.70 -23.70
C LEU A 286 -17.21 3.59 -24.83
N LYS A 287 -16.61 4.72 -25.21
CA LYS A 287 -15.61 4.73 -26.29
C LYS A 287 -14.36 3.95 -25.89
N THR A 288 -13.74 4.31 -24.78
CA THR A 288 -12.54 3.67 -24.22
C THR A 288 -12.38 4.12 -22.77
N LEU A 289 -11.98 3.22 -21.88
CA LEU A 289 -11.60 3.61 -20.53
C LEU A 289 -10.18 4.23 -20.53
N PRO A 290 -10.00 5.46 -20.03
CA PRO A 290 -8.67 6.04 -19.90
C PRO A 290 -7.84 5.23 -18.89
N PRO A 291 -6.51 5.13 -19.09
CA PRO A 291 -5.63 4.53 -18.08
C PRO A 291 -5.67 5.31 -16.76
N ASP A 292 -5.66 4.59 -15.64
CA ASP A 292 -5.68 5.19 -14.30
C ASP A 292 -4.56 4.63 -13.39
N ALA A 293 -4.51 5.12 -12.14
CA ALA A 293 -3.51 4.74 -11.14
C ALA A 293 -3.75 3.35 -10.49
N GLY A 294 -4.81 2.65 -10.92
CA GLY A 294 -5.13 1.31 -10.46
C GLY A 294 -4.00 0.32 -10.81
N PRO A 295 -3.86 -0.80 -10.07
CA PRO A 295 -2.71 -1.71 -10.24
C PRO A 295 -2.55 -2.29 -11.65
N LEU A 296 -3.66 -2.41 -12.39
CA LEU A 296 -3.72 -2.92 -13.77
C LEU A 296 -4.08 -1.84 -14.80
N GLY A 297 -4.01 -0.56 -14.41
CA GLY A 297 -4.24 0.59 -15.27
C GLY A 297 -5.71 0.85 -15.63
N VAL A 298 -6.65 0.07 -15.10
CA VAL A 298 -8.10 0.27 -15.24
C VAL A 298 -8.77 -0.07 -13.92
N SER A 299 -9.70 0.77 -13.47
CA SER A 299 -10.44 0.60 -12.22
C SER A 299 -11.95 0.84 -12.39
N LEU A 300 -12.72 0.44 -11.37
CA LEU A 300 -14.16 0.74 -11.32
C LEU A 300 -14.44 2.24 -11.13
N ARG A 301 -13.53 3.01 -10.50
CA ARG A 301 -13.63 4.47 -10.46
C ARG A 301 -13.37 5.10 -11.84
N GLY A 302 -12.39 4.60 -12.58
CA GLY A 302 -12.15 5.02 -13.97
C GLY A 302 -13.38 4.76 -14.87
N PHE A 303 -14.04 3.62 -14.70
CA PHE A 303 -15.33 3.34 -15.35
C PHE A 303 -16.44 4.28 -14.90
N HIS A 304 -16.59 4.51 -13.59
CA HIS A 304 -17.57 5.45 -13.03
C HIS A 304 -17.41 6.83 -13.68
N ASP A 305 -16.21 7.40 -13.63
CA ASP A 305 -15.94 8.74 -14.16
C ASP A 305 -16.19 8.79 -15.68
N ALA A 306 -15.75 7.78 -16.43
CA ALA A 306 -15.99 7.72 -17.88
C ALA A 306 -17.48 7.60 -18.22
N TYR A 307 -18.25 6.78 -17.50
CA TYR A 307 -19.68 6.59 -17.73
C TYR A 307 -20.45 7.90 -17.54
N PHE A 308 -20.27 8.57 -16.40
CA PHE A 308 -21.02 9.81 -16.12
C PHE A 308 -20.60 10.97 -17.00
N GLN A 309 -19.33 11.02 -17.43
CA GLN A 309 -18.86 12.08 -18.33
C GLN A 309 -19.28 11.85 -19.79
N GLU A 310 -19.21 10.61 -20.29
CA GLU A 310 -19.54 10.31 -21.70
C GLU A 310 -21.03 10.12 -21.95
N ILE A 311 -21.75 9.48 -21.01
CA ILE A 311 -23.14 9.06 -21.21
C ILE A 311 -24.11 10.02 -20.53
N GLU A 312 -23.86 10.39 -19.27
CA GLU A 312 -24.76 11.23 -18.47
C GLU A 312 -24.45 12.73 -18.60
N GLY A 313 -23.39 13.10 -19.33
CA GLY A 313 -23.06 14.49 -19.65
C GLY A 313 -22.48 15.31 -18.48
N VAL A 314 -21.95 14.66 -17.44
CA VAL A 314 -21.24 15.32 -16.33
C VAL A 314 -19.93 15.91 -16.85
N LYS A 315 -19.66 17.19 -16.60
CA LYS A 315 -18.45 17.85 -17.14
C LYS A 315 -17.15 17.36 -16.51
N ASN A 316 -17.14 17.20 -15.18
CA ASN A 316 -15.99 16.72 -14.42
C ASN A 316 -16.49 15.99 -13.19
N ASN A 317 -16.36 14.66 -13.20
CA ASN A 317 -16.91 13.82 -12.15
C ASN A 317 -16.16 13.94 -10.81
N HIS A 318 -14.97 14.55 -10.79
CA HIS A 318 -14.23 14.81 -9.56
C HIS A 318 -14.69 16.07 -8.80
N THR A 319 -15.68 16.79 -9.32
CA THR A 319 -16.16 18.07 -8.74
C THR A 319 -17.65 18.08 -8.41
N VAL A 320 -18.32 16.94 -8.53
CA VAL A 320 -19.73 16.79 -8.17
C VAL A 320 -19.93 16.88 -6.66
N SER A 321 -21.15 17.20 -6.23
CA SER A 321 -21.45 17.23 -4.80
C SER A 321 -21.42 15.81 -4.20
N LYS A 322 -21.24 15.71 -2.88
CA LYS A 322 -21.28 14.41 -2.18
C LYS A 322 -22.61 13.68 -2.38
N ALA A 323 -23.72 14.42 -2.41
CA ALA A 323 -25.05 13.86 -2.64
C ALA A 323 -25.16 13.29 -4.06
N ASP A 324 -24.73 14.05 -5.07
CA ASP A 324 -24.73 13.57 -6.46
C ASP A 324 -23.83 12.34 -6.62
N PHE A 325 -22.62 12.35 -6.03
CA PHE A 325 -21.70 11.20 -6.08
C PHE A 325 -22.31 9.94 -5.44
N GLN A 326 -23.06 10.10 -4.36
CA GLN A 326 -23.77 9.00 -3.71
C GLN A 326 -24.90 8.46 -4.60
N ASP A 327 -25.68 9.35 -5.23
CA ASP A 327 -26.72 8.96 -6.20
C ASP A 327 -26.12 8.25 -7.42
N GLN A 328 -24.95 8.71 -7.89
CA GLN A 328 -24.19 8.05 -8.94
C GLN A 328 -23.80 6.62 -8.55
N LEU A 329 -23.23 6.42 -7.36
CA LEU A 329 -22.89 5.08 -6.86
C LEU A 329 -24.12 4.17 -6.75
N GLN A 330 -25.24 4.69 -6.26
CA GLN A 330 -26.50 3.94 -6.19
C GLN A 330 -26.98 3.51 -7.59
N SER A 331 -26.89 4.41 -8.58
CA SER A 331 -27.19 4.09 -9.97
C SER A 331 -26.24 3.02 -10.54
N LEU A 332 -24.95 3.06 -10.18
CA LEU A 332 -23.98 2.03 -10.60
C LEU A 332 -24.27 0.66 -9.99
N VAL A 333 -24.73 0.61 -8.73
CA VAL A 333 -25.21 -0.62 -8.09
C VAL A 333 -26.37 -1.24 -8.89
N GLU A 334 -27.35 -0.43 -9.29
CA GLU A 334 -28.48 -0.88 -10.12
C GLU A 334 -28.01 -1.36 -11.51
N LYS A 335 -27.04 -0.67 -12.12
CA LYS A 335 -26.45 -1.09 -13.40
C LYS A 335 -25.69 -2.41 -13.27
N VAL A 336 -24.97 -2.63 -12.17
CA VAL A 336 -24.32 -3.94 -11.93
C VAL A 336 -25.38 -5.03 -11.85
N ASP A 337 -26.48 -4.79 -11.15
CA ASP A 337 -27.59 -5.74 -11.06
C ASP A 337 -28.17 -6.09 -12.44
N GLN A 338 -28.38 -5.07 -13.27
CA GLN A 338 -28.97 -5.20 -14.60
C GLN A 338 -28.03 -5.81 -15.65
N TYR A 339 -26.75 -5.41 -15.66
CA TYR A 339 -25.83 -5.72 -16.76
C TYR A 339 -24.81 -6.81 -16.44
N LEU A 340 -24.63 -7.18 -15.18
CA LEU A 340 -23.82 -8.33 -14.77
C LEU A 340 -24.71 -9.40 -14.10
N PRO A 341 -25.56 -10.13 -14.85
CA PRO A 341 -26.53 -11.06 -14.26
C PRO A 341 -25.92 -12.39 -13.77
N GLN A 342 -24.69 -12.72 -14.17
CA GLN A 342 -24.12 -14.04 -13.87
C GLN A 342 -23.54 -14.12 -12.46
N GLU A 343 -24.33 -14.66 -11.52
CA GLU A 343 -23.90 -14.86 -10.13
C GLU A 343 -22.80 -15.92 -9.98
N GLU A 344 -22.79 -16.96 -10.82
CA GLU A 344 -21.75 -17.98 -10.77
C GLU A 344 -20.38 -17.50 -11.30
N GLY A 345 -20.33 -16.27 -11.85
CA GLY A 345 -19.15 -15.70 -12.47
C GLY A 345 -18.91 -16.19 -13.90
N TYR A 346 -17.97 -15.51 -14.56
CA TYR A 346 -17.70 -15.62 -15.99
C TYR A 346 -16.45 -16.46 -16.25
N THR A 347 -16.45 -17.30 -17.28
CA THR A 347 -15.26 -18.01 -17.76
C THR A 347 -14.38 -17.09 -18.61
N ARG A 348 -13.11 -17.47 -18.83
CA ARG A 348 -12.23 -16.76 -19.77
C ARG A 348 -12.81 -16.64 -21.17
N GLN A 349 -13.48 -17.69 -21.64
CA GLN A 349 -14.11 -17.72 -22.96
C GLN A 349 -15.23 -16.68 -23.06
N GLN A 350 -16.11 -16.62 -22.06
CA GLN A 350 -17.19 -15.63 -22.04
C GLN A 350 -16.64 -14.20 -21.98
N LEU A 351 -15.59 -13.96 -21.19
CA LEU A 351 -14.94 -12.64 -21.10
C LEU A 351 -14.28 -12.24 -22.42
N SER A 352 -13.58 -13.17 -23.07
CA SER A 352 -13.00 -13.00 -24.41
C SER A 352 -14.06 -12.58 -25.42
N GLU A 353 -15.20 -13.27 -25.46
CA GLU A 353 -16.33 -12.97 -26.35
C GLU A 353 -16.94 -11.58 -26.08
N ILE A 354 -17.15 -11.23 -24.82
CA ILE A 354 -17.73 -9.94 -24.44
C ILE A 354 -16.78 -8.80 -24.80
N LEU A 355 -15.51 -8.91 -24.41
CA LEU A 355 -14.53 -7.84 -24.60
C LEU A 355 -14.09 -7.72 -26.06
N GLY A 356 -14.17 -8.81 -26.83
CA GLY A 356 -13.66 -8.90 -28.19
C GLY A 356 -12.13 -8.95 -28.23
N MET A 357 -11.50 -9.53 -27.20
CA MET A 357 -10.06 -9.71 -27.07
C MET A 357 -9.73 -11.19 -26.92
N SER A 358 -8.59 -11.66 -27.41
CA SER A 358 -8.22 -13.06 -27.24
C SER A 358 -7.93 -13.39 -25.77
N ILE A 359 -8.06 -14.68 -25.40
CA ILE A 359 -7.72 -15.13 -24.04
C ILE A 359 -6.25 -14.81 -23.73
N ASP A 360 -5.35 -15.09 -24.68
CA ASP A 360 -3.92 -14.81 -24.51
C ASP A 360 -3.65 -13.32 -24.29
N GLU A 361 -4.31 -12.43 -25.04
CA GLU A 361 -4.18 -10.98 -24.85
C GLU A 361 -4.67 -10.55 -23.47
N MET A 362 -5.80 -11.11 -23.01
CA MET A 362 -6.38 -10.80 -21.70
C MET A 362 -5.46 -11.26 -20.57
N GLU A 363 -4.90 -12.46 -20.68
CA GLU A 363 -3.95 -12.99 -19.70
C GLU A 363 -2.66 -12.19 -19.69
N GLN A 364 -2.10 -11.87 -20.87
CA GLN A 364 -0.90 -11.05 -21.00
C GLN A 364 -1.06 -9.66 -20.39
N LYS A 365 -2.26 -9.08 -20.46
CA LYS A 365 -2.51 -7.73 -19.96
C LYS A 365 -2.84 -7.69 -18.47
N TYR A 366 -3.61 -8.65 -17.96
CA TYR A 366 -4.20 -8.56 -16.62
C TYR A 366 -3.77 -9.67 -15.66
N MET A 367 -3.10 -10.72 -16.13
CA MET A 367 -2.82 -11.93 -15.34
C MET A 367 -1.37 -12.44 -15.42
N THR A 368 -0.47 -11.74 -16.10
CA THR A 368 0.95 -12.13 -16.20
C THR A 368 1.82 -11.53 -15.12
N LYS A 369 1.53 -10.29 -14.71
CA LYS A 369 2.30 -9.61 -13.67
C LYS A 369 2.31 -10.41 -12.36
N PHE A 370 1.21 -11.15 -12.09
CA PHE A 370 1.11 -12.08 -10.97
C PHE A 370 0.27 -13.30 -11.35
N PRO A 371 0.59 -14.50 -10.83
CA PRO A 371 -0.18 -15.70 -11.14
C PRO A 371 -1.62 -15.57 -10.66
N ILE A 372 -2.58 -15.93 -11.50
CA ILE A 372 -4.02 -15.96 -11.19
C ILE A 372 -4.54 -17.38 -11.39
N ARG A 373 -5.23 -17.91 -10.37
CA ARG A 373 -5.81 -19.25 -10.39
C ARG A 373 -7.31 -19.15 -10.13
N ALA A 374 -8.08 -19.13 -11.21
CA ALA A 374 -9.54 -19.10 -11.15
C ALA A 374 -10.13 -19.77 -12.39
N GLU A 375 -11.19 -20.55 -12.21
CA GLU A 375 -12.00 -21.06 -13.32
C GLU A 375 -13.04 -20.03 -13.77
N ARG A 376 -13.54 -19.24 -12.82
CA ARG A 376 -14.55 -18.20 -13.02
C ARG A 376 -14.20 -16.92 -12.28
N PHE A 377 -14.64 -15.80 -12.84
CA PHE A 377 -14.45 -14.44 -12.32
C PHE A 377 -15.79 -13.85 -11.86
N LYS A 378 -15.94 -13.55 -10.58
CA LYS A 378 -17.19 -13.09 -9.93
C LYS A 378 -17.44 -11.58 -10.10
N LEU A 379 -17.53 -11.12 -11.36
CA LEU A 379 -17.59 -9.69 -11.70
C LEU A 379 -18.73 -8.96 -10.97
N ARG A 380 -19.94 -9.53 -10.98
CA ARG A 380 -21.16 -8.97 -10.35
C ARG A 380 -20.91 -8.66 -8.88
N GLN A 381 -20.52 -9.66 -8.10
CA GLN A 381 -20.33 -9.52 -6.66
C GLN A 381 -19.20 -8.57 -6.32
N ARG A 382 -18.13 -8.52 -7.13
CA ARG A 382 -17.01 -7.62 -6.86
C ARG A 382 -17.37 -6.17 -7.15
N ALA A 383 -18.02 -5.90 -8.28
CA ALA A 383 -18.48 -4.54 -8.58
C ALA A 383 -19.57 -4.07 -7.61
N MET A 384 -20.52 -4.95 -7.26
CA MET A 384 -21.56 -4.68 -6.26
C MET A 384 -20.95 -4.34 -4.90
N HIS A 385 -19.98 -5.14 -4.45
CA HIS A 385 -19.23 -4.87 -3.22
C HIS A 385 -18.56 -3.51 -3.28
N VAL A 386 -17.80 -3.22 -4.34
CA VAL A 386 -17.01 -1.99 -4.45
C VAL A 386 -17.89 -0.74 -4.41
N PHE A 387 -18.94 -0.69 -5.24
CA PHE A 387 -19.81 0.49 -5.25
C PHE A 387 -20.61 0.62 -3.94
N SER A 388 -21.11 -0.49 -3.39
CA SER A 388 -21.86 -0.45 -2.12
C SER A 388 -20.99 -0.10 -0.91
N GLU A 389 -19.72 -0.51 -0.91
CA GLU A 389 -18.76 -0.16 0.14
C GLU A 389 -18.34 1.30 0.01
N ALA A 390 -18.15 1.83 -1.20
CA ALA A 390 -17.85 3.25 -1.42
C ALA A 390 -19.00 4.20 -1.03
N ILE A 391 -20.25 3.72 -1.01
CA ILE A 391 -21.41 4.48 -0.51
C ILE A 391 -21.36 4.66 1.01
N ARG A 392 -20.84 3.66 1.73
CA ARG A 392 -20.79 3.64 3.20
C ARG A 392 -19.67 4.53 3.73
#